data_AF-A0A350JFK0-F1
#
_entry.id   AF-A0A350JFK0-F1
#
_cell.length_a   1.000
_cell.length_b   1.000
_cell.length_c   1.000
_cell.angle_alpha   90.00
_cell.angle_beta   90.00
_cell.angle_gamma   90.00
#
_symmetry.space_group_name_H-M   'P 1'
#
loop_
_entity.id
_entity.type
_entity.pdbx_description
1 polymer ?
#
loop_
_entity_poly.entity_id
_entity_poly.type
_entity_poly.pdbx_seq_one_letter_code
_entity_poly.pdbx_strand_id
1 'polypeptide(L)'
;MIMNPYLQKTLSILRIKMKKPKTKIGKIVRRCEHVLNVSLLLYLGVHFYPQPLFGHQLDHKGIILYSTQPIPVDQGEELLSQIRSEISVSEIHDSKKKFKIFICNSKALYTFLGPLSRDAFGFFYLNIIIAHADLETNMAKTYGAKHNTRSFTSVATHEICHKMIRDKFGFLSGLTKPKWLH
;
A
#
# COMPACT_ATOMS: atom_id res chain seq x y z
N MET A 1 11.46 -20.48 28.47
CA MET A 1 10.93 -20.05 27.16
C MET A 1 12.02 -20.28 26.13
N ILE A 2 11.89 -21.38 25.38
CA ILE A 2 12.87 -21.88 24.42
C ILE A 2 12.86 -20.92 23.22
N MET A 3 14.03 -20.45 22.81
CA MET A 3 14.18 -19.55 21.67
C MET A 3 13.77 -20.29 20.40
N ASN A 4 13.04 -19.62 19.50
CA ASN A 4 12.58 -20.22 18.25
C ASN A 4 13.78 -20.79 17.46
N PRO A 5 13.82 -22.10 17.16
CA PRO A 5 14.97 -22.76 16.53
C PRO A 5 15.30 -22.17 15.15
N TYR A 6 14.33 -21.61 14.44
CA TYR A 6 14.55 -20.96 13.14
C TYR A 6 15.35 -19.67 13.26
N LEU A 7 15.18 -18.92 14.35
CA LEU A 7 15.92 -17.67 14.59
C LEU A 7 17.38 -17.92 14.99
N GLN A 8 17.65 -19.04 15.69
CA GLN A 8 19.05 -19.44 15.95
C GLN A 8 19.78 -19.82 14.65
N LYS A 9 19.07 -20.47 13.72
CA LYS A 9 19.66 -20.92 12.46
C LYS A 9 20.02 -19.72 11.58
N THR A 10 19.14 -18.73 11.44
CA THR A 10 19.42 -17.50 10.67
C THR A 10 20.54 -16.64 11.27
N LEU A 11 20.60 -16.50 12.59
CA LEU A 11 21.69 -15.76 13.26
C LEU A 11 23.04 -16.49 13.17
N SER A 12 23.03 -17.83 13.10
CA SER A 12 24.25 -18.62 12.90
C SER A 12 24.82 -18.47 11.48
N ILE A 13 23.95 -18.36 10.47
CA ILE A 13 24.34 -18.08 9.07
C ILE A 13 25.05 -16.71 8.96
N LEU A 14 24.60 -15.72 9.75
CA LEU A 14 25.21 -14.39 9.81
C LEU A 14 26.43 -14.30 10.76
N ARG A 15 26.88 -15.41 11.36
CA ARG A 15 27.95 -15.47 12.39
C ARG A 15 27.74 -14.55 13.61
N ILE A 16 26.52 -14.09 13.87
CA ILE A 16 26.20 -13.26 15.04
C ILE A 16 25.94 -14.18 16.24
N LYS A 17 26.96 -14.43 17.06
CA LYS A 17 26.82 -15.21 18.31
C LYS A 17 26.18 -14.34 19.41
N MET A 18 24.86 -14.35 19.49
CA MET A 18 24.14 -13.70 20.60
C MET A 18 24.28 -14.52 21.90
N LYS A 19 24.98 -13.98 22.90
CA LYS A 19 25.08 -14.59 24.24
C LYS A 19 23.68 -14.78 24.86
N LYS A 20 23.44 -15.92 25.51
CA LYS A 20 22.16 -16.16 26.24
C LYS A 20 22.08 -15.21 27.44
N PRO A 21 20.95 -14.52 27.67
CA PRO A 21 20.81 -13.63 28.82
C PRO A 21 20.81 -14.45 30.10
N LYS A 22 21.77 -14.16 30.98
CA LYS A 22 21.89 -14.84 32.29
C LYS A 22 21.01 -14.18 33.36
N THR A 23 20.81 -12.86 33.29
CA THR A 23 20.06 -12.07 34.28
C THR A 23 18.56 -12.01 33.96
N LYS A 24 17.72 -11.73 34.98
CA LYS A 24 16.27 -11.51 34.81
C LYS A 24 16.00 -10.34 33.85
N ILE A 25 16.72 -9.23 34.01
CA ILE A 25 16.64 -8.04 33.14
C ILE A 25 16.98 -8.42 31.70
N GLY A 26 18.07 -9.15 31.46
CA GLY A 26 18.45 -9.56 30.11
C GLY A 26 17.40 -10.46 29.42
N LYS A 27 16.67 -11.27 30.19
CA LYS A 27 15.56 -12.08 29.66
C LYS A 27 14.36 -11.19 29.28
N ILE A 28 14.05 -10.15 30.06
CA ILE A 28 12.98 -9.19 29.75
C ILE A 28 13.35 -8.40 28.49
N VAL A 29 14.56 -7.83 28.42
CA VAL A 29 15.05 -7.08 27.26
C VAL A 29 14.94 -7.92 25.98
N ARG A 30 15.39 -9.18 26.00
CA ARG A 30 15.27 -10.07 24.84
C ARG A 30 13.82 -10.35 24.44
N ARG A 31 12.90 -10.43 25.39
CA ARG A 31 11.46 -10.56 25.06
C ARG A 31 10.93 -9.31 24.38
N CYS A 32 11.26 -8.12 24.91
CA CYS A 32 10.86 -6.86 24.28
C CYS A 32 11.42 -6.74 22.86
N GLU A 33 12.69 -7.07 22.66
CA GLU A 33 13.33 -7.13 21.34
C GLU A 33 12.57 -8.06 20.38
N HIS A 34 12.24 -9.28 20.81
CA HIS A 34 11.46 -10.21 19.99
C HIS A 34 10.07 -9.67 19.65
N VAL A 35 9.37 -9.08 20.62
CA VAL A 35 8.05 -8.49 20.38
C VAL A 35 8.14 -7.36 19.37
N LEU A 36 9.11 -6.45 19.52
CA LEU A 36 9.34 -5.35 18.58
C LEU A 36 9.66 -5.87 17.17
N ASN A 37 10.53 -6.87 17.05
CA ASN A 37 10.88 -7.46 15.76
C ASN A 37 9.69 -8.15 15.09
N VAL A 38 8.90 -8.91 15.85
CA VAL A 38 7.69 -9.57 15.32
C VAL A 38 6.68 -8.51 14.88
N SER A 39 6.44 -7.48 15.69
CA SER A 39 5.54 -6.37 15.33
C SER A 39 6.00 -5.63 14.08
N LEU A 40 7.31 -5.37 13.94
CA LEU A 40 7.87 -4.75 12.75
C LEU A 40 7.68 -5.64 11.51
N LEU A 41 7.95 -6.94 11.62
CA LEU A 41 7.74 -7.88 10.52
C LEU A 41 6.28 -7.99 10.10
N LEU A 42 5.35 -8.01 11.07
CA LEU A 42 3.92 -7.97 10.79
C LEU A 42 3.51 -6.67 10.10
N TYR A 43 4.00 -5.53 10.61
CA TYR A 43 3.75 -4.21 10.02
C TYR A 43 4.23 -4.15 8.57
N LEU A 44 5.46 -4.62 8.29
CA LEU A 44 5.99 -4.71 6.94
C LEU A 44 5.18 -5.69 6.07
N GLY A 45 4.80 -6.85 6.62
CA GLY A 45 3.99 -7.85 5.92
C GLY A 45 2.66 -7.27 5.42
N VAL A 46 2.00 -6.44 6.22
CA VAL A 46 0.77 -5.73 5.82
C VAL A 46 1.00 -4.80 4.63
N HIS A 47 2.17 -4.18 4.50
CA HIS A 47 2.46 -3.31 3.35
C HIS A 47 2.64 -4.09 2.05
N PHE A 48 3.09 -5.35 2.11
CA PHE A 48 3.18 -6.23 0.95
C PHE A 48 1.84 -6.90 0.63
N TYR A 49 1.03 -7.21 1.65
CA TYR A 49 -0.23 -7.91 1.51
C TYR A 49 -1.35 -7.24 2.34
N PRO A 50 -1.84 -6.06 1.92
CA PRO A 50 -2.83 -5.30 2.67
C PRO A 50 -4.26 -5.87 2.57
N GLN A 51 -4.54 -6.78 1.63
CA GLN A 51 -5.87 -7.33 1.34
C GLN A 51 -6.68 -7.77 2.57
N PRO A 52 -6.12 -8.43 3.61
CA PRO A 52 -6.88 -8.84 4.78
C PRO A 52 -7.53 -7.69 5.57
N LEU A 53 -7.07 -6.44 5.35
CA LEU A 53 -7.65 -5.25 5.97
C LEU A 53 -8.89 -4.70 5.22
N PHE A 54 -9.21 -5.26 4.06
CA PHE A 54 -10.28 -4.79 3.18
C PHE A 54 -11.30 -5.90 2.97
N GLY A 55 -12.51 -5.70 3.48
CA GLY A 55 -13.57 -6.71 3.48
C GLY A 55 -14.30 -6.86 2.14
N HIS A 56 -14.15 -5.90 1.23
CA HIS A 56 -14.86 -5.87 -0.05
C HIS A 56 -13.87 -5.76 -1.21
N GLN A 57 -14.19 -6.42 -2.31
CA GLN A 57 -13.40 -6.36 -3.53
C GLN A 57 -14.27 -6.39 -4.79
N LEU A 58 -13.77 -5.77 -5.86
CA LEU A 58 -14.34 -5.81 -7.21
C LEU A 58 -13.18 -5.92 -8.22
N ASP A 59 -13.19 -6.94 -9.08
CA ASP A 59 -12.21 -7.08 -10.18
C ASP A 59 -12.92 -6.77 -11.49
N HIS A 60 -12.47 -5.73 -12.18
CA HIS A 60 -13.00 -5.36 -13.49
C HIS A 60 -11.90 -4.87 -14.43
N LYS A 61 -11.87 -5.40 -15.65
CA LYS A 61 -10.93 -5.01 -16.73
C LYS A 61 -9.46 -4.92 -16.28
N GLY A 62 -9.04 -5.84 -15.40
CA GLY A 62 -7.67 -5.90 -14.90
C GLY A 62 -7.34 -4.87 -13.82
N ILE A 63 -8.33 -4.22 -13.22
CA ILE A 63 -8.19 -3.39 -12.03
C ILE A 63 -8.98 -4.04 -10.91
N ILE A 64 -8.30 -4.37 -9.81
CA ILE A 64 -8.92 -4.92 -8.62
C ILE A 64 -9.03 -3.81 -7.58
N LEU A 65 -10.24 -3.45 -7.24
CA LEU A 65 -10.57 -2.48 -6.21
C LEU A 65 -10.85 -3.21 -4.90
N TYR A 66 -10.17 -2.81 -3.84
CA TYR A 66 -10.39 -3.26 -2.47
C TYR A 66 -10.94 -2.09 -1.66
N SER A 67 -11.92 -2.35 -0.80
CA SER A 67 -12.54 -1.32 0.04
C SER A 67 -12.86 -1.86 1.43
N THR A 68 -12.80 -0.98 2.43
CA THR A 68 -13.30 -1.25 3.79
C THR A 68 -14.81 -1.11 3.90
N GLN A 69 -15.46 -0.54 2.88
CA GLN A 69 -16.91 -0.35 2.78
C GLN A 69 -17.46 -1.12 1.55
N PRO A 70 -18.75 -1.47 1.53
CA PRO A 70 -19.39 -2.10 0.38
C PRO A 70 -19.14 -1.30 -0.91
N ILE A 71 -18.94 -2.03 -2.01
CA ILE A 71 -18.71 -1.46 -3.34
C ILE A 71 -20.03 -1.55 -4.12
N PRO A 72 -20.62 -0.44 -4.60
CA PRO A 72 -21.74 -0.49 -5.52
C PRO A 72 -21.23 -1.05 -6.86
N VAL A 73 -21.67 -2.25 -7.23
CA VAL A 73 -21.04 -3.05 -8.30
C VAL A 73 -21.12 -2.33 -9.64
N ASP A 74 -22.31 -1.88 -10.05
CA ASP A 74 -22.52 -1.26 -11.37
C ASP A 74 -21.70 0.04 -11.52
N GLN A 75 -21.77 0.93 -10.54
CA GLN A 75 -20.98 2.18 -10.52
C GLN A 75 -19.49 1.87 -10.43
N GLY A 76 -19.10 0.88 -9.62
CA GLY A 76 -17.72 0.44 -9.50
C GLY A 76 -17.14 -0.03 -10.84
N GLU A 77 -17.87 -0.85 -11.58
CA GLU A 77 -17.46 -1.35 -12.90
C GLU A 77 -17.39 -0.23 -13.95
N GLU A 78 -18.29 0.75 -13.91
CA GLU A 78 -18.23 1.93 -14.76
C GLU A 78 -16.96 2.75 -14.50
N LEU A 79 -16.69 3.07 -13.23
CA LEU A 79 -15.51 3.84 -12.83
C LEU A 79 -14.20 3.11 -13.18
N LEU A 80 -14.14 1.79 -12.94
CA LEU A 80 -12.99 0.98 -13.31
C LEU A 80 -12.81 0.89 -14.83
N SER A 81 -13.90 0.88 -15.60
CA SER A 81 -13.84 0.97 -17.06
C SER A 81 -13.30 2.31 -17.53
N GLN A 82 -13.73 3.41 -16.91
CA GLN A 82 -13.23 4.75 -17.22
C GLN A 82 -11.73 4.83 -16.95
N ILE A 83 -11.27 4.44 -15.75
CA ILE A 83 -9.85 4.43 -15.39
C ILE A 83 -9.05 3.59 -16.40
N ARG A 84 -9.56 2.41 -16.77
CA ARG A 84 -8.89 1.53 -17.72
C ARG A 84 -8.76 2.18 -19.11
N SER A 85 -9.81 2.85 -19.56
CA SER A 85 -9.81 3.60 -20.83
C SER A 85 -8.76 4.71 -20.79
N GLU A 86 -8.74 5.51 -19.73
CA GLU A 86 -7.79 6.63 -19.58
C GLU A 86 -6.32 6.16 -19.62
N ILE A 87 -5.98 5.10 -18.87
CA ILE A 87 -4.59 4.61 -18.86
C ILE A 87 -4.20 3.89 -20.14
N SER A 88 -5.17 3.37 -20.92
CA SER A 88 -4.90 2.59 -22.14
C SER A 88 -4.31 3.43 -23.28
N VAL A 89 -4.52 4.75 -23.24
CA VAL A 89 -3.99 5.70 -24.24
C VAL A 89 -2.49 5.92 -24.06
N SER A 90 -1.93 5.59 -22.89
CA SER A 90 -0.52 5.79 -22.60
C SER A 90 0.38 4.79 -23.34
N GLU A 91 1.46 5.26 -23.97
CA GLU A 91 2.44 4.41 -24.67
C GLU A 91 3.18 3.42 -23.74
N ILE A 92 3.25 3.74 -22.45
CA ILE A 92 3.87 2.86 -21.45
C ILE A 92 2.86 1.89 -20.81
N HIS A 93 1.62 1.88 -21.29
CA HIS A 93 0.60 0.93 -20.88
C HIS A 93 0.93 -0.49 -21.36
N ASP A 94 0.63 -1.47 -20.51
CA ASP A 94 0.67 -2.88 -20.85
C ASP A 94 -0.68 -3.50 -20.49
N SER A 95 -1.39 -3.96 -21.53
CA SER A 95 -2.74 -4.51 -21.39
C SER A 95 -2.80 -5.77 -20.53
N LYS A 96 -1.69 -6.47 -20.34
CA LYS A 96 -1.62 -7.66 -19.48
C LYS A 96 -1.45 -7.30 -18.00
N LYS A 97 -1.06 -6.06 -17.69
CA LYS A 97 -0.85 -5.65 -16.30
C LYS A 97 -2.16 -5.44 -15.56
N LYS A 98 -2.17 -5.99 -14.35
CA LYS A 98 -3.22 -5.77 -13.37
C LYS A 98 -2.81 -4.71 -12.36
N PHE A 99 -3.78 -3.92 -11.93
CA PHE A 99 -3.61 -2.91 -10.89
C PHE A 99 -4.46 -3.26 -9.68
N LYS A 100 -3.95 -2.99 -8.48
CA LYS A 100 -4.69 -3.16 -7.23
C LYS A 100 -4.80 -1.79 -6.55
N ILE A 101 -6.03 -1.37 -6.29
CA ILE A 101 -6.35 -0.10 -5.63
C ILE A 101 -7.01 -0.43 -4.31
N PHE A 102 -6.57 0.22 -3.23
CA PHE A 102 -7.09 0.00 -1.89
C PHE A 102 -7.70 1.30 -1.35
N ILE A 103 -9.00 1.33 -1.13
CA ILE A 103 -9.73 2.48 -0.58
C ILE A 103 -9.91 2.30 0.93
N CYS A 104 -9.25 3.15 1.71
CA CYS A 104 -9.24 3.01 3.17
C CYS A 104 -10.55 3.45 3.83
N ASN A 105 -11.14 4.57 3.39
CA ASN A 105 -12.30 5.24 4.02
C ASN A 105 -12.16 5.47 5.54
N SER A 106 -10.93 5.44 6.06
CA SER A 106 -10.60 5.66 7.46
C SER A 106 -9.25 6.37 7.58
N LYS A 107 -9.22 7.50 8.31
CA LYS A 107 -8.01 8.28 8.55
C LYS A 107 -6.94 7.46 9.27
N ALA A 108 -7.37 6.63 10.22
CA ALA A 108 -6.47 5.78 11.00
C ALA A 108 -5.79 4.74 10.11
N LEU A 109 -6.56 4.01 9.29
CA LEU A 109 -6.02 3.01 8.38
C LEU A 109 -5.12 3.65 7.31
N TYR A 110 -5.54 4.77 6.73
CA TYR A 110 -4.73 5.48 5.75
C TYR A 110 -3.40 5.97 6.33
N THR A 111 -3.44 6.55 7.54
CA THR A 111 -2.21 6.97 8.25
C THR A 111 -1.32 5.79 8.62
N PHE A 112 -1.91 4.63 8.95
CA PHE A 112 -1.15 3.42 9.27
C PHE A 112 -0.38 2.87 8.06
N LEU A 113 -1.01 2.89 6.88
CA LEU A 113 -0.39 2.42 5.62
C LEU A 113 0.51 3.47 4.96
N GLY A 114 0.30 4.76 5.24
CA GLY A 114 1.03 5.87 4.63
C GLY A 114 1.33 6.98 5.62
N PRO A 115 2.17 6.75 6.65
CA PRO A 115 2.40 7.73 7.71
C PRO A 115 3.07 9.02 7.23
N LEU A 116 3.64 9.04 6.03
CA LEU A 116 4.24 10.23 5.40
C LEU A 116 3.30 10.94 4.40
N SER A 117 2.15 10.33 4.06
CA SER A 117 1.23 10.80 3.02
C SER A 117 -0.17 11.15 3.57
N ARG A 118 -0.26 11.49 4.87
CA ARG A 118 -1.51 11.57 5.64
C ARG A 118 -2.57 12.52 5.07
N ASP A 119 -2.13 13.56 4.36
CA ASP A 119 -3.00 14.62 3.82
C ASP A 119 -3.21 14.51 2.29
N ALA A 120 -2.62 13.49 1.64
CA ALA A 120 -2.81 13.24 0.22
C ALA A 120 -4.13 12.50 -0.08
N PHE A 121 -4.60 12.59 -1.34
CA PHE A 121 -5.77 11.82 -1.82
C PHE A 121 -5.47 10.34 -1.95
N GLY A 122 -4.26 10.03 -2.37
CA GLY A 122 -3.72 8.70 -2.45
C GLY A 122 -2.21 8.77 -2.54
N PHE A 123 -1.60 7.59 -2.58
CA PHE A 123 -0.20 7.44 -2.89
C PHE A 123 0.05 6.07 -3.50
N PHE A 124 1.14 5.98 -4.24
CA PHE A 124 1.71 4.73 -4.72
C PHE A 124 3.10 4.50 -4.11
N TYR A 125 3.31 3.31 -3.53
CA TYR A 125 4.64 2.82 -3.16
C TYR A 125 4.84 1.35 -3.55
N LEU A 126 4.21 0.42 -2.81
CA LEU A 126 4.08 -1.00 -3.19
C LEU A 126 2.70 -1.28 -3.78
N ASN A 127 1.69 -0.64 -3.21
CA ASN A 127 0.29 -0.72 -3.58
C ASN A 127 -0.23 0.70 -3.82
N ILE A 128 -1.32 0.81 -4.58
CA ILE A 128 -2.03 2.07 -4.77
C ILE A 128 -3.05 2.19 -3.64
N ILE A 129 -2.85 3.17 -2.76
CA ILE A 129 -3.70 3.39 -1.59
C ILE A 129 -4.42 4.73 -1.76
N ILE A 130 -5.74 4.74 -1.57
CA ILE A 130 -6.60 5.92 -1.62
C ILE A 130 -7.17 6.19 -0.23
N ALA A 131 -7.12 7.45 0.21
CA ALA A 131 -7.54 7.86 1.55
C ALA A 131 -9.02 7.58 1.81
N HIS A 132 -9.87 8.13 0.94
CA HIS A 132 -11.32 7.96 0.99
C HIS A 132 -11.89 8.12 -0.42
N ALA A 133 -12.88 7.30 -0.77
CA ALA A 133 -13.64 7.45 -2.00
C ALA A 133 -15.12 7.12 -1.79
N ASP A 134 -15.96 7.97 -2.35
CA ASP A 134 -17.39 7.72 -2.58
C ASP A 134 -17.53 7.34 -4.06
N LEU A 135 -17.87 6.06 -4.28
CA LEU A 135 -17.95 5.48 -5.62
C LEU A 135 -19.28 5.77 -6.31
N GLU A 136 -20.32 6.15 -5.58
CA GLU A 136 -21.60 6.52 -6.20
C GLU A 136 -21.50 7.90 -6.85
N THR A 137 -20.77 8.82 -6.20
CA THR A 137 -20.60 10.20 -6.69
C THR A 137 -19.29 10.44 -7.44
N ASN A 138 -18.46 9.40 -7.63
CA ASN A 138 -17.11 9.51 -8.20
C ASN A 138 -16.23 10.55 -7.46
N MET A 139 -16.24 10.55 -6.13
CA MET A 139 -15.54 11.56 -5.32
C MET A 139 -14.48 10.93 -4.42
N ALA A 140 -13.22 11.35 -4.58
CA ALA A 140 -12.15 11.11 -3.62
C ALA A 140 -12.03 12.26 -2.62
N LYS A 141 -11.71 11.93 -1.37
CA LYS A 141 -11.48 12.90 -0.29
C LYS A 141 -10.14 12.71 0.41
N THR A 142 -9.48 13.81 0.78
CA THR A 142 -8.34 13.79 1.72
C THR A 142 -8.81 14.06 3.14
N TYR A 143 -7.95 13.78 4.11
CA TYR A 143 -8.14 14.18 5.51
C TYR A 143 -7.51 15.55 5.83
N GLY A 144 -7.06 16.28 4.80
CA GLY A 144 -6.56 17.64 4.91
C GLY A 144 -7.68 18.68 4.95
N ALA A 145 -7.35 19.89 5.41
CA ALA A 145 -8.34 20.93 5.69
C ALA A 145 -8.82 21.73 4.46
N LYS A 146 -8.03 21.80 3.38
CA LYS A 146 -8.32 22.63 2.19
C LYS A 146 -8.18 21.82 0.90
N HIS A 147 -8.98 22.16 -0.13
CA HIS A 147 -8.97 21.52 -1.45
C HIS A 147 -8.97 19.98 -1.35
N ASN A 148 -9.83 19.46 -0.49
CA ASN A 148 -9.82 18.07 -0.04
C ASN A 148 -10.73 17.15 -0.84
N THR A 149 -11.25 17.59 -1.97
CA THR A 149 -12.17 16.85 -2.84
C THR A 149 -11.69 16.87 -4.28
N ARG A 150 -11.72 15.70 -4.94
CA ARG A 150 -11.40 15.50 -6.37
C ARG A 150 -12.21 14.33 -6.92
N SER A 151 -12.23 14.14 -8.23
CA SER A 151 -12.80 12.94 -8.83
C SER A 151 -11.99 11.70 -8.42
N PHE A 152 -12.67 10.60 -8.07
CA PHE A 152 -12.02 9.33 -7.74
C PHE A 152 -11.27 8.75 -8.94
N THR A 153 -11.88 8.72 -10.12
CA THR A 153 -11.23 8.21 -11.33
C THR A 153 -9.95 8.98 -11.64
N SER A 154 -10.00 10.31 -11.57
CA SER A 154 -8.81 11.15 -11.78
C SER A 154 -7.67 10.85 -10.80
N VAL A 155 -7.97 10.68 -9.50
CA VAL A 155 -6.97 10.34 -8.49
C VAL A 155 -6.42 8.93 -8.72
N ALA A 156 -7.29 7.95 -8.96
CA ALA A 156 -6.89 6.57 -9.20
C ALA A 156 -5.99 6.44 -10.44
N THR A 157 -6.37 7.08 -11.55
CA THR A 157 -5.58 7.18 -12.78
C THR A 157 -4.21 7.82 -12.51
N HIS A 158 -4.17 8.91 -11.74
CA HIS A 158 -2.90 9.57 -11.36
C HIS A 158 -1.95 8.62 -10.63
N GLU A 159 -2.43 7.88 -9.63
CA GLU A 159 -1.58 6.93 -8.90
C GLU A 159 -1.17 5.71 -9.75
N ILE A 160 -2.03 5.26 -10.66
CA ILE A 160 -1.67 4.21 -11.63
C ILE A 160 -0.55 4.69 -12.56
N CYS A 161 -0.60 5.95 -13.01
CA CYS A 161 0.47 6.53 -13.84
C CYS A 161 1.82 6.47 -13.12
N HIS A 162 1.89 6.83 -11.84
CA HIS A 162 3.12 6.68 -11.04
C HIS A 162 3.63 5.24 -11.03
N LYS A 163 2.71 4.28 -10.89
CA LYS A 163 3.06 2.86 -10.97
C LYS A 163 3.58 2.46 -12.35
N MET A 164 2.93 2.89 -13.43
CA MET A 164 3.36 2.56 -14.80
C MET A 164 4.74 3.14 -15.10
N ILE A 165 5.00 4.38 -14.70
CA ILE A 165 6.31 5.04 -14.84
C ILE A 165 7.38 4.27 -14.06
N ARG A 166 7.10 3.92 -12.79
CA ARG A 166 8.03 3.12 -11.98
C ARG A 166 8.32 1.76 -12.60
N ASP A 167 7.29 1.07 -13.09
CA ASP A 167 7.47 -0.25 -13.69
C ASP A 167 8.29 -0.17 -15.00
N LYS A 168 8.14 0.91 -15.79
CA LYS A 168 8.85 1.10 -17.06
C LYS A 168 10.30 1.56 -16.88
N PHE A 169 10.54 2.49 -15.96
CA PHE A 169 11.84 3.16 -15.80
C PHE A 169 12.61 2.70 -14.55
N GLY A 170 12.02 1.84 -13.72
CA GLY A 170 12.63 1.30 -12.51
C GLY A 170 12.56 2.25 -11.30
N PHE A 171 12.98 1.73 -10.15
CA PHE A 171 12.88 2.43 -8.86
C PHE A 171 13.72 3.72 -8.79
N LEU A 172 14.91 3.72 -9.41
CA LEU A 172 15.86 4.84 -9.34
C LEU A 172 15.56 5.96 -10.35
N SER A 173 14.45 5.85 -11.09
CA SER A 173 14.03 6.87 -12.05
C SER A 173 13.76 8.22 -11.37
N GLY A 174 13.31 8.24 -10.11
CA GLY A 174 13.15 9.46 -9.30
C GLY A 174 14.42 10.27 -9.08
N LEU A 175 15.59 9.62 -9.15
CA LEU A 175 16.89 10.27 -8.93
C LEU A 175 17.55 10.75 -10.22
N THR A 176 17.19 10.14 -11.35
CA THR A 176 17.88 10.31 -12.64
C THR A 176 17.01 11.00 -13.69
N LYS A 177 15.70 11.06 -13.50
CA LYS A 177 14.74 11.68 -14.42
C LYS A 177 14.22 13.02 -13.88
N PRO A 178 13.73 13.91 -14.76
CA PRO A 178 13.17 15.19 -14.36
C PRO A 178 11.98 15.05 -13.42
N LYS A 179 11.80 16.02 -12.52
CA LYS A 179 10.68 16.04 -11.56
C LYS A 179 9.31 16.07 -12.22
N TRP A 180 9.17 16.59 -13.44
CA TRP A 180 7.89 16.63 -14.15
C TRP A 180 7.38 15.25 -14.57
N LEU A 181 8.24 14.21 -14.52
CA LEU A 181 7.87 12.82 -14.80
C LEU A 181 7.25 12.12 -13.57
N HIS A 182 7.31 12.73 -12.38
CA HIS A 182 6.88 12.15 -11.10
C HIS A 182 5.82 13.00 -10.40
#